data_AF-A0A969Y1S9-F1
#
_entry.id   AF-A0A969Y1S9-F1
#
_cell.length_a   1.000
_cell.length_b   1.000
_cell.length_c   1.000
_cell.angle_alpha   90.00
_cell.angle_beta   90.00
_cell.angle_gamma   90.00
#
_symmetry.space_group_name_H-M   'P 1'
#
loop_
_entity.id
_entity.type
_entity.pdbx_description
1 polymer ?
#
loop_
_entity_poly.entity_id
_entity_poly.type
_entity_poly.pdbx_seq_one_letter_code
_entity_poly.pdbx_strand_id
1 'polypeptide(L)'
;MNRRRGFLLCIVTLGLLPAPAYARLGPSFSLDDNPAHPLTSPVGWIPGFGAEDPYGLGTFGGPLAPSPTLPAVPAMDADILEPRLTGGPVPAVDVGMSPLWNGRFGYVDAVSDNTVHKGRPSPKLHLGFSVDRISVGLPLSDVQWQAGLNQQPGDVFRTQAAYPHPRHFVGMPSPGMGYAGPLPSVGPWGTNFLMFDESRLHLTAGHGVGVPVGPAVMCPPIKSGTHDNVDAVTWQTFNDTSDDVITRRWLYFSVAPDERSTSGFGPCDIYAIAPGAMPWNAMMYAPAASMGLLDEPWEFEDNIDALVVWDHSPDEPNRAVPGMDYALFSLSHGSPSVARYGLSAADVFFTDFSGSFWLYAQGQSLGLFVDGGNEFTDNVDALEVLIPGDANLDGVVDLDDFALLKHYFGTGSGWLQGDFDGDGDVDLDDFAILKIHFGLGEG
;
A
#
# COMPACT_ATOMS: atom_id res chain seq x y z
N MET A 1 52.30 29.18 -33.85
CA MET A 1 50.95 28.82 -34.35
C MET A 1 50.25 28.01 -33.27
N ASN A 2 49.47 28.69 -32.43
CA ASN A 2 48.69 28.11 -31.33
C ASN A 2 47.23 28.09 -31.75
N ARG A 3 46.56 26.93 -31.76
CA ARG A 3 45.10 26.84 -31.66
C ARG A 3 44.73 25.68 -30.73
N ARG A 4 44.58 26.02 -29.45
CA ARG A 4 43.75 25.26 -28.51
C ARG A 4 42.32 25.33 -29.03
N ARG A 5 41.69 24.18 -29.26
CA ARG A 5 40.24 24.10 -29.52
C ARG A 5 39.54 24.24 -28.17
N GLY A 6 38.94 25.41 -27.93
CA GLY A 6 38.08 25.62 -26.78
C GLY A 6 36.76 24.90 -26.99
N PHE A 7 36.44 23.98 -26.08
CA PHE A 7 35.07 23.57 -25.83
C PHE A 7 34.35 24.78 -25.24
N LEU A 8 33.39 25.33 -25.97
CA LEU A 8 32.55 26.41 -25.48
C LEU A 8 31.52 25.78 -24.53
N LEU A 9 31.82 25.82 -23.24
CA LEU A 9 30.85 25.52 -22.18
C LEU A 9 29.78 26.60 -22.23
N CYS A 10 28.63 26.30 -22.86
CA CYS A 10 27.47 27.15 -22.80
C CYS A 10 26.81 26.94 -21.43
N ILE A 11 27.28 27.70 -20.43
CA ILE A 11 26.54 27.88 -19.17
C ILE A 11 25.29 28.68 -19.54
N VAL A 12 24.21 27.98 -19.85
CA VAL A 12 22.87 28.56 -19.75
C VAL A 12 22.62 28.68 -18.26
N THR A 13 22.63 29.91 -17.75
CA THR A 13 21.95 30.26 -16.51
C THR A 13 20.48 29.86 -16.65
N LEU A 14 20.14 28.62 -16.29
CA LEU A 14 18.78 28.24 -15.99
C LEU A 14 18.39 29.03 -14.73
N GLY A 15 17.55 30.05 -14.91
CA GLY A 15 16.65 30.42 -13.84
C GLY A 15 15.90 29.15 -13.43
N LEU A 16 15.68 28.98 -12.13
CA LEU A 16 14.78 27.98 -11.55
C LEU A 16 13.47 27.98 -12.35
N LEU A 17 13.36 27.10 -13.33
CA LEU A 17 12.08 26.75 -13.90
C LEU A 17 11.34 26.06 -12.76
N PRO A 18 10.05 26.39 -12.52
CA PRO A 18 9.26 25.63 -11.56
C PRO A 18 9.35 24.14 -11.93
N ALA A 19 9.31 23.28 -10.91
CA ALA A 19 9.21 21.84 -11.10
C ALA A 19 8.16 21.55 -12.19
N PRO A 20 8.38 20.55 -13.07
CA PRO A 20 7.37 20.17 -14.05
C PRO A 20 6.01 20.03 -13.36
N ALA A 21 4.95 20.54 -14.01
CA ALA A 21 3.57 20.57 -13.49
C ALA A 21 2.94 19.18 -13.24
N TYR A 22 3.76 18.14 -13.29
CA TYR A 22 3.44 16.72 -13.24
C TYR A 22 3.92 16.05 -11.94
N ALA A 23 4.61 16.78 -11.04
CA ALA A 23 5.04 16.23 -9.76
C ALA A 23 3.83 16.10 -8.81
N ARG A 24 3.29 14.89 -8.69
CA ARG A 24 2.30 14.53 -7.68
C ARG A 24 2.89 14.70 -6.27
N LEU A 25 2.06 15.13 -5.31
CA LEU A 25 2.51 15.28 -3.92
C LEU A 25 2.69 13.95 -3.21
N GLY A 26 1.88 12.93 -3.49
CA GLY A 26 2.00 11.59 -2.90
C GLY A 26 0.82 10.69 -3.26
N PRO A 27 0.80 9.44 -2.75
CA PRO A 27 -0.30 8.48 -2.93
C PRO A 27 -1.65 9.02 -2.50
N SER A 28 -2.73 8.40 -2.98
CA SER A 28 -4.00 8.41 -2.23
C SER A 28 -3.97 7.25 -1.23
N PHE A 29 -4.61 7.41 -0.08
CA PHE A 29 -4.50 6.47 1.03
C PHE A 29 -5.75 6.45 1.92
N SER A 30 -5.99 5.37 2.66
CA SER A 30 -6.89 5.38 3.83
C SER A 30 -6.07 5.40 5.12
N LEU A 31 -6.73 5.72 6.22
CA LEU A 31 -6.12 5.72 7.55
C LEU A 31 -6.89 4.80 8.48
N ASP A 32 -6.18 4.19 9.43
CA ASP A 32 -6.77 3.39 10.51
C ASP A 32 -7.82 4.18 11.27
N ASP A 33 -9.00 3.62 11.27
CA ASP A 33 -10.18 4.07 11.97
C ASP A 33 -10.55 3.08 13.07
N ASN A 34 -11.21 3.59 14.10
CA ASN A 34 -11.49 2.79 15.28
C ASN A 34 -12.75 1.97 15.03
N PRO A 35 -12.71 0.63 15.17
CA PRO A 35 -13.86 -0.20 14.89
C PRO A 35 -15.04 0.18 15.77
N ALA A 36 -16.23 0.10 15.19
CA ALA A 36 -17.47 0.49 15.83
C ALA A 36 -17.80 -0.48 16.97
N HIS A 37 -17.33 -1.73 16.87
CA HIS A 37 -17.62 -2.79 17.82
C HIS A 37 -16.38 -3.66 18.09
N PRO A 38 -16.07 -3.96 19.37
CA PRO A 38 -15.02 -4.90 19.68
C PRO A 38 -15.39 -6.31 19.19
N LEU A 39 -14.45 -6.94 18.49
CA LEU A 39 -14.58 -8.33 18.07
C LEU A 39 -14.36 -9.24 19.27
N THR A 40 -15.30 -10.16 19.50
CA THR A 40 -15.12 -11.19 20.53
C THR A 40 -14.27 -12.30 19.96
N SER A 41 -13.05 -12.44 20.45
CA SER A 41 -12.19 -13.59 20.22
C SER A 41 -12.70 -14.85 20.94
N PRO A 42 -12.18 -16.06 20.60
CA PRO A 42 -12.54 -17.30 21.27
C PRO A 42 -12.49 -17.16 22.81
N VAL A 43 -13.41 -17.85 23.49
CA VAL A 43 -13.66 -17.72 24.95
C VAL A 43 -12.36 -17.68 25.77
N GLY A 44 -12.03 -16.50 26.32
CA GLY A 44 -10.89 -16.32 27.26
C GLY A 44 -9.96 -15.15 26.94
N TRP A 45 -10.08 -14.52 25.77
CA TRP A 45 -9.27 -13.39 25.32
C TRP A 45 -9.94 -12.03 25.56
N ILE A 46 -9.14 -10.96 25.53
CA ILE A 46 -9.65 -9.57 25.58
C ILE A 46 -10.31 -9.30 24.22
N PRO A 47 -11.44 -8.58 24.15
CA PRO A 47 -12.00 -8.19 22.85
C PRO A 47 -11.01 -7.33 22.06
N GLY A 48 -10.91 -7.58 20.75
CA GLY A 48 -10.07 -6.81 19.84
C GLY A 48 -10.60 -5.41 19.57
N PHE A 49 -9.71 -4.50 19.21
CA PHE A 49 -9.99 -3.12 18.86
C PHE A 49 -8.91 -2.58 17.93
N GLY A 50 -9.31 -1.79 16.94
CA GLY A 50 -8.43 -1.23 15.90
C GLY A 50 -8.13 -2.23 14.79
N ALA A 51 -7.62 -1.72 13.67
CA ALA A 51 -6.99 -2.53 12.63
C ALA A 51 -5.75 -3.29 13.17
N GLU A 52 -5.12 -2.80 14.24
CA GLU A 52 -3.85 -3.36 14.75
C GLU A 52 -4.01 -4.46 15.81
N ASP A 53 -5.23 -4.66 16.34
CA ASP A 53 -5.56 -5.80 17.21
C ASP A 53 -7.00 -6.28 16.97
N PRO A 54 -7.33 -6.68 15.72
CA PRO A 54 -8.70 -6.99 15.33
C PRO A 54 -9.22 -8.20 16.13
N TYR A 55 -8.33 -9.11 16.53
CA TYR A 55 -8.69 -10.31 17.28
C TYR A 55 -8.39 -10.24 18.78
N GLY A 56 -7.96 -9.09 19.32
CA GLY A 56 -7.77 -8.93 20.77
C GLY A 56 -6.71 -9.85 21.36
N LEU A 57 -5.69 -10.12 20.57
CA LEU A 57 -4.53 -10.93 20.92
C LEU A 57 -3.61 -10.11 21.85
N GLY A 58 -3.67 -8.78 21.79
CA GLY A 58 -2.82 -7.86 22.53
C GLY A 58 -2.92 -7.95 24.06
N THR A 59 -1.74 -7.91 24.72
CA THR A 59 -1.57 -7.55 26.14
C THR A 59 -1.19 -6.07 26.32
N PHE A 60 -1.24 -5.29 25.24
CA PHE A 60 -0.87 -3.87 25.21
C PHE A 60 -1.93 -3.00 25.89
N GLY A 61 -1.50 -1.84 26.38
CA GLY A 61 -2.21 -0.98 27.34
C GLY A 61 -3.44 -0.25 26.82
N GLY A 62 -4.36 -0.95 26.16
CA GLY A 62 -5.65 -0.46 25.67
C GLY A 62 -5.72 -0.35 24.14
N PRO A 63 -6.94 -0.15 23.61
CA PRO A 63 -7.19 -0.02 22.18
C PRO A 63 -6.35 1.11 21.58
N LEU A 64 -5.77 0.86 20.41
CA LEU A 64 -5.27 1.94 19.59
C LEU A 64 -6.50 2.73 19.09
N ALA A 65 -6.47 4.03 19.35
CA ALA A 65 -7.54 4.95 18.95
C ALA A 65 -7.38 5.29 17.47
N PRO A 66 -8.45 5.78 16.80
CA PRO A 66 -8.38 6.07 15.38
C PRO A 66 -7.28 7.08 15.08
N SER A 67 -6.81 7.06 13.84
CA SER A 67 -5.85 8.01 13.30
C SER A 67 -6.32 9.45 13.60
N PRO A 68 -5.53 10.24 14.36
CA PRO A 68 -5.94 11.54 14.89
C PRO A 68 -6.25 12.59 13.81
N THR A 69 -5.85 12.36 12.55
CA THR A 69 -6.21 13.21 11.42
C THR A 69 -7.66 13.02 10.98
N LEU A 70 -8.25 11.83 11.13
CA LEU A 70 -9.62 11.54 10.67
C LEU A 70 -10.67 12.53 11.21
N PRO A 71 -10.72 12.86 12.53
CA PRO A 71 -11.71 13.81 13.06
C PRO A 71 -11.57 15.25 12.56
N ALA A 72 -10.45 15.60 11.92
CA ALA A 72 -10.17 16.94 11.41
C ALA A 72 -10.38 17.10 9.90
N VAL A 73 -10.59 15.99 9.19
CA VAL A 73 -11.00 15.98 7.79
C VAL A 73 -12.54 15.88 7.76
N PRO A 74 -13.26 16.49 6.80
CA PRO A 74 -14.69 16.21 6.59
C PRO A 74 -14.90 14.81 5.96
N ALA A 75 -14.08 13.85 6.37
CA ALA A 75 -14.12 12.46 6.00
C ALA A 75 -15.03 11.71 6.96
N MET A 76 -15.53 10.58 6.51
CA MET A 76 -16.09 9.53 7.33
C MET A 76 -15.09 8.37 7.39
N ASP A 77 -15.33 7.44 8.31
CA ASP A 77 -14.65 6.15 8.37
C ASP A 77 -14.71 5.47 6.97
N ALA A 78 -13.63 4.80 6.56
CA ALA A 78 -13.36 4.22 5.23
C ALA A 78 -13.12 5.18 4.04
N ASP A 79 -13.14 6.50 4.20
CA ASP A 79 -12.88 7.41 3.07
C ASP A 79 -11.42 7.37 2.60
N ILE A 80 -11.21 7.45 1.28
CA ILE A 80 -9.88 7.55 0.68
C ILE A 80 -9.48 9.03 0.62
N LEU A 81 -8.27 9.31 1.08
CA LEU A 81 -7.70 10.63 1.23
C LEU A 81 -6.55 10.87 0.24
N GLU A 82 -6.26 12.14 -0.02
CA GLU A 82 -5.08 12.55 -0.80
C GLU A 82 -4.35 13.75 -0.15
N PRO A 83 -3.01 13.86 -0.34
CA PRO A 83 -2.24 15.03 0.09
C PRO A 83 -2.70 16.29 -0.65
N ARG A 84 -2.87 17.40 0.06
CA ARG A 84 -3.35 18.64 -0.54
C ARG A 84 -2.29 19.35 -1.40
N LEU A 85 -2.62 19.60 -2.66
CA LEU A 85 -1.84 20.47 -3.56
C LEU A 85 -1.68 21.91 -3.04
N THR A 86 -2.64 22.39 -2.23
CA THR A 86 -2.64 23.77 -1.69
C THR A 86 -2.66 23.79 -0.16
N GLY A 87 -1.49 23.77 0.48
CA GLY A 87 -1.17 24.40 1.77
C GLY A 87 -2.10 24.19 2.99
N GLY A 88 -2.93 23.13 2.99
CA GLY A 88 -3.79 22.79 4.12
C GLY A 88 -3.09 21.83 5.07
N PRO A 89 -3.39 21.90 6.39
CA PRO A 89 -2.66 21.14 7.40
C PRO A 89 -3.01 19.65 7.44
N VAL A 90 -4.08 19.24 6.76
CA VAL A 90 -4.60 17.86 6.73
C VAL A 90 -4.89 17.47 5.27
N PRO A 91 -4.96 16.18 4.94
CA PRO A 91 -5.36 15.71 3.62
C PRO A 91 -6.79 16.13 3.23
N ALA A 92 -7.15 15.87 1.97
CA ALA A 92 -8.51 16.04 1.44
C ALA A 92 -9.12 14.68 1.13
N VAL A 93 -10.45 14.59 1.09
CA VAL A 93 -11.14 13.37 0.65
C VAL A 93 -11.06 13.28 -0.88
N ASP A 94 -10.49 12.17 -1.38
CA ASP A 94 -10.43 11.80 -2.80
C ASP A 94 -11.69 11.01 -3.19
N VAL A 95 -11.96 9.91 -2.46
CA VAL A 95 -13.15 9.07 -2.64
C VAL A 95 -13.87 8.92 -1.32
N GLY A 96 -15.17 9.20 -1.35
CA GLY A 96 -16.04 9.07 -0.20
C GLY A 96 -16.66 7.70 -0.27
N MET A 97 -16.19 6.79 0.56
CA MET A 97 -16.72 5.43 0.63
C MET A 97 -18.00 5.38 1.49
N SER A 98 -18.24 6.43 2.29
CA SER A 98 -19.33 6.48 3.25
C SER A 98 -20.64 7.22 2.87
N PRO A 99 -20.75 8.19 1.93
CA PRO A 99 -21.61 9.35 2.16
C PRO A 99 -23.14 9.18 2.00
N LEU A 100 -23.74 8.00 1.77
CA LEU A 100 -25.17 7.92 1.39
C LEU A 100 -26.04 6.76 1.94
N TRP A 101 -25.64 5.97 2.97
CA TRP A 101 -26.63 5.17 3.73
C TRP A 101 -26.19 4.68 5.14
N ASN A 102 -26.93 5.12 6.17
CA ASN A 102 -27.37 4.38 7.39
C ASN A 102 -26.36 3.45 8.13
N GLY A 103 -25.04 3.67 8.02
CA GLY A 103 -24.01 2.94 8.76
C GLY A 103 -23.74 1.51 8.27
N ARG A 104 -23.72 1.27 6.95
CA ARG A 104 -23.45 -0.05 6.36
C ARG A 104 -21.99 -0.32 5.97
N PHE A 105 -21.14 0.69 5.90
CA PHE A 105 -19.71 0.53 5.66
C PHE A 105 -19.04 1.56 6.55
N GLY A 106 -18.35 1.10 7.58
CA GLY A 106 -17.50 1.90 8.44
C GLY A 106 -16.03 1.75 8.06
N TYR A 107 -15.57 0.56 7.66
CA TYR A 107 -14.14 0.26 7.67
C TYR A 107 -13.65 -0.44 6.41
N VAL A 108 -12.56 0.06 5.83
CA VAL A 108 -11.87 -0.54 4.68
C VAL A 108 -10.46 -0.88 5.12
N ASP A 109 -10.12 -2.15 4.98
CA ASP A 109 -8.87 -2.72 5.49
C ASP A 109 -7.77 -2.67 4.44
N ALA A 110 -8.13 -2.77 3.16
CA ALA A 110 -7.20 -2.60 2.06
C ALA A 110 -7.91 -2.05 0.83
N VAL A 111 -7.19 -1.27 0.01
CA VAL A 111 -7.68 -0.88 -1.32
C VAL A 111 -6.67 -1.17 -2.41
N SER A 112 -7.21 -1.38 -3.61
CA SER A 112 -6.44 -1.46 -4.83
C SER A 112 -7.18 -0.80 -5.99
N ASP A 113 -6.40 -0.24 -6.90
CA ASP A 113 -6.87 0.10 -8.24
C ASP A 113 -6.22 -0.84 -9.28
N ASN A 114 -6.93 -1.07 -10.38
CA ASN A 114 -6.45 -1.92 -11.47
C ASN A 114 -5.74 -1.11 -12.58
N THR A 115 -5.12 0.04 -12.27
CA THR A 115 -4.71 1.02 -13.29
C THR A 115 -3.25 0.98 -13.69
N VAL A 116 -2.34 0.63 -12.79
CA VAL A 116 -0.89 0.49 -13.09
C VAL A 116 -0.62 -0.67 -14.09
N HIS A 117 -1.64 -1.40 -14.53
CA HIS A 117 -1.47 -2.76 -15.06
C HIS A 117 -2.26 -3.12 -16.32
N LYS A 118 -2.95 -2.17 -16.94
CA LYS A 118 -3.70 -2.42 -18.19
C LYS A 118 -2.82 -2.53 -19.43
N GLY A 119 -1.56 -2.12 -19.30
CA GLY A 119 -0.59 -2.10 -20.38
C GLY A 119 0.34 -3.29 -20.46
N ARG A 120 1.44 -3.12 -21.21
CA ARG A 120 2.53 -4.12 -21.21
C ARG A 120 3.11 -4.21 -19.80
N PRO A 121 3.03 -5.37 -19.12
CA PRO A 121 3.46 -5.47 -17.74
C PRO A 121 4.98 -5.46 -17.63
N SER A 122 5.47 -4.84 -16.57
CA SER A 122 6.88 -4.88 -16.23
C SER A 122 7.33 -6.30 -15.93
N PRO A 123 8.55 -6.72 -16.35
CA PRO A 123 9.07 -8.03 -15.97
C PRO A 123 9.36 -8.14 -14.46
N LYS A 124 9.63 -7.00 -13.81
CA LYS A 124 9.88 -6.90 -12.38
C LYS A 124 9.21 -5.66 -11.79
N LEU A 125 8.90 -5.71 -10.51
CA LEU A 125 8.31 -4.60 -9.77
C LEU A 125 8.93 -4.48 -8.37
N HIS A 126 8.87 -3.30 -7.77
CA HIS A 126 9.11 -3.14 -6.34
C HIS A 126 7.78 -3.20 -5.62
N LEU A 127 7.79 -3.65 -4.37
CA LEU A 127 6.61 -3.59 -3.50
C LEU A 127 6.73 -2.30 -2.68
N GLY A 128 5.71 -1.46 -2.70
CA GLY A 128 5.56 -0.37 -1.74
C GLY A 128 4.55 -0.77 -0.67
N PHE A 129 4.80 -0.39 0.56
CA PHE A 129 4.02 -0.83 1.70
C PHE A 129 4.08 0.16 2.87
N SER A 130 3.05 0.18 3.71
CA SER A 130 3.09 0.75 5.06
C SER A 130 3.12 -0.36 6.10
N VAL A 131 3.24 0.02 7.37
CA VAL A 131 3.35 -0.89 8.50
C VAL A 131 2.56 -0.33 9.69
N ASP A 132 2.11 -1.21 10.57
CA ASP A 132 1.40 -0.81 11.78
C ASP A 132 2.22 0.08 12.72
N ARG A 133 1.49 0.74 13.62
CA ARG A 133 2.02 1.46 14.78
C ARG A 133 3.01 0.69 15.64
N ILE A 134 2.88 -0.63 15.68
CA ILE A 134 3.73 -1.50 16.50
C ILE A 134 4.98 -2.01 15.77
N SER A 135 5.06 -1.83 14.45
CA SER A 135 6.15 -2.33 13.65
C SER A 135 7.46 -1.62 13.97
N VAL A 136 8.55 -2.39 14.02
CA VAL A 136 9.87 -1.93 14.45
C VAL A 136 10.98 -2.15 13.43
N GLY A 137 10.74 -2.98 12.40
CA GLY A 137 11.69 -3.26 11.33
C GLY A 137 12.87 -4.14 11.74
N LEU A 138 13.55 -4.68 10.73
CA LEU A 138 14.85 -5.34 10.88
C LEU A 138 15.98 -4.32 11.01
N PRO A 139 17.09 -4.67 11.69
CA PRO A 139 18.27 -3.82 11.72
C PRO A 139 18.72 -3.39 10.32
N LEU A 140 19.05 -2.10 10.18
CA LEU A 140 19.48 -1.45 8.93
C LEU A 140 18.37 -1.22 7.89
N SER A 141 17.11 -1.47 8.22
CA SER A 141 15.97 -1.04 7.40
C SER A 141 15.57 0.40 7.69
N ASP A 142 14.96 1.07 6.71
CA ASP A 142 14.39 2.39 6.92
C ASP A 142 13.17 2.33 7.85
N VAL A 143 12.39 1.23 7.84
CA VAL A 143 11.34 0.98 8.85
C VAL A 143 11.93 1.04 10.27
N GLN A 144 13.08 0.40 10.50
CA GLN A 144 13.76 0.46 11.81
C GLN A 144 14.26 1.85 12.15
N TRP A 145 14.77 2.57 11.16
CA TRP A 145 15.18 3.96 11.35
C TRP A 145 13.99 4.84 11.76
N GLN A 146 12.87 4.75 11.05
CA GLN A 146 11.65 5.52 11.32
C GLN A 146 10.97 5.10 12.62
N ALA A 147 11.02 3.82 12.99
CA ALA A 147 10.58 3.35 14.30
C ALA A 147 11.42 3.97 15.44
N GLY A 148 12.72 4.18 15.21
CA GLY A 148 13.60 4.93 16.12
C GLY A 148 13.19 6.39 16.29
N LEU A 149 12.50 6.97 15.31
CA LEU A 149 11.96 8.33 15.32
C LEU A 149 10.51 8.40 15.81
N ASN A 150 9.81 7.28 15.98
CA ASN A 150 8.35 7.18 16.20
C ASN A 150 7.52 7.73 15.01
N GLN A 151 7.95 7.49 13.78
CA GLN A 151 7.30 8.01 12.55
C GLN A 151 6.76 6.95 11.60
N GLN A 152 7.23 5.71 11.75
CA GLN A 152 6.95 4.60 10.83
C GLN A 152 5.48 4.32 10.45
N PRO A 153 4.44 4.61 11.26
CA PRO A 153 3.08 4.17 10.93
C PRO A 153 2.41 5.07 9.89
N GLY A 154 2.84 6.34 9.82
CA GLY A 154 2.37 7.28 8.79
C GLY A 154 3.21 7.24 7.51
N ASP A 155 4.20 6.36 7.46
CA ASP A 155 5.19 6.28 6.40
C ASP A 155 4.84 5.20 5.38
N VAL A 156 5.30 5.43 4.15
CA VAL A 156 5.24 4.46 3.07
C VAL A 156 6.65 4.14 2.63
N PHE A 157 6.96 2.85 2.60
CA PHE A 157 8.26 2.29 2.24
C PHE A 157 8.19 1.61 0.88
N ARG A 158 9.35 1.32 0.30
CA ARG A 158 9.48 0.44 -0.87
C ARG A 158 10.57 -0.59 -0.65
N THR A 159 10.43 -1.76 -1.25
CA THR A 159 11.49 -2.77 -1.22
C THR A 159 12.72 -2.28 -1.99
N GLN A 160 13.91 -2.55 -1.44
CA GLN A 160 15.15 -2.32 -2.18
C GLN A 160 15.27 -3.29 -3.36
N ALA A 161 14.87 -4.54 -3.16
CA ALA A 161 14.91 -5.54 -4.21
C ALA A 161 13.63 -5.53 -5.06
N ALA A 162 13.80 -5.81 -6.36
CA ALA A 162 12.70 -6.00 -7.30
C ALA A 162 12.28 -7.48 -7.39
N TYR A 163 10.98 -7.73 -7.43
CA TYR A 163 10.36 -9.04 -7.51
C TYR A 163 9.89 -9.37 -8.93
N PRO A 164 9.88 -10.65 -9.35
CA PRO A 164 9.27 -11.05 -10.62
C PRO A 164 7.79 -10.72 -10.63
N HIS A 165 7.29 -10.17 -11.72
CA HIS A 165 5.87 -9.82 -11.83
C HIS A 165 4.92 -11.01 -11.52
N PRO A 166 3.86 -10.83 -10.69
CA PRO A 166 2.97 -11.90 -10.23
C PRO A 166 2.33 -12.74 -11.34
N ARG A 167 2.01 -12.12 -12.48
CA ARG A 167 1.58 -12.81 -13.73
C ARG A 167 2.37 -14.07 -14.10
N HIS A 168 3.64 -14.18 -13.72
CA HIS A 168 4.47 -15.37 -14.01
C HIS A 168 4.03 -16.62 -13.24
N PHE A 169 3.24 -16.44 -12.17
CA PHE A 169 2.79 -17.49 -11.26
C PHE A 169 1.34 -17.90 -11.50
N VAL A 170 0.61 -17.18 -12.36
CA VAL A 170 -0.78 -17.49 -12.72
C VAL A 170 -0.87 -18.88 -13.38
N GLY A 171 -1.82 -19.70 -12.93
CA GLY A 171 -2.03 -21.04 -13.45
C GLY A 171 -1.02 -22.09 -12.98
N MET A 172 -0.21 -21.78 -11.94
CA MET A 172 0.61 -22.80 -11.29
C MET A 172 -0.26 -23.91 -10.68
N PRO A 173 0.16 -25.19 -10.78
CA PRO A 173 -0.70 -26.31 -10.42
C PRO A 173 -0.83 -26.43 -8.90
N SER A 174 -1.92 -25.95 -8.31
CA SER A 174 -2.47 -26.38 -7.00
C SER A 174 -3.89 -25.82 -6.71
N PRO A 175 -4.92 -25.97 -7.57
CA PRO A 175 -6.24 -25.42 -7.25
C PRO A 175 -6.83 -26.03 -5.96
N GLY A 176 -7.40 -25.18 -5.09
CA GLY A 176 -8.16 -25.61 -3.91
C GLY A 176 -7.35 -26.19 -2.73
N MET A 177 -6.05 -25.93 -2.66
CA MET A 177 -5.16 -26.43 -1.60
C MET A 177 -5.10 -25.53 -0.36
N GLY A 178 -5.66 -24.32 -0.39
CA GLY A 178 -5.36 -23.29 0.62
C GLY A 178 -3.92 -22.78 0.44
N TYR A 179 -3.07 -22.92 1.45
CA TYR A 179 -1.66 -22.56 1.32
C TYR A 179 -0.88 -23.59 0.49
N ALA A 180 -0.33 -23.14 -0.63
CA ALA A 180 0.36 -23.99 -1.60
C ALA A 180 1.90 -23.87 -1.57
N GLY A 181 2.46 -23.16 -0.58
CA GLY A 181 3.90 -23.05 -0.33
C GLY A 181 4.56 -21.80 -0.92
N PRO A 182 5.90 -21.71 -0.86
CA PRO A 182 6.65 -20.57 -1.38
C PRO A 182 6.82 -20.59 -2.90
N LEU A 183 6.70 -19.42 -3.53
CA LEU A 183 7.02 -19.20 -4.93
C LEU A 183 8.53 -19.00 -5.16
N PRO A 184 9.02 -19.17 -6.40
CA PRO A 184 10.39 -18.81 -6.77
C PRO A 184 10.74 -17.32 -6.61
N SER A 185 9.75 -16.45 -6.40
CA SER A 185 9.97 -15.03 -6.07
C SER A 185 10.53 -14.83 -4.66
N VAL A 186 10.40 -15.81 -3.77
CA VAL A 186 10.94 -15.76 -2.42
C VAL A 186 12.47 -15.86 -2.47
N GLY A 187 13.18 -14.85 -1.93
CA GLY A 187 14.63 -14.88 -1.78
C GLY A 187 15.48 -13.73 -2.37
N PRO A 188 14.97 -12.66 -2.99
CA PRO A 188 15.79 -11.46 -3.13
C PRO A 188 15.96 -10.84 -1.73
N TRP A 189 17.12 -11.07 -1.12
CA TRP A 189 17.47 -10.42 0.14
C TRP A 189 17.68 -8.92 -0.08
N GLY A 190 17.00 -8.10 0.71
CA GLY A 190 17.08 -6.65 0.66
C GLY A 190 16.41 -6.04 1.89
N THR A 191 16.60 -4.74 2.09
CA THR A 191 15.86 -3.96 3.08
C THR A 191 14.73 -3.20 2.37
N ASN A 192 14.32 -2.09 2.96
CA ASN A 192 13.42 -1.12 2.37
C ASN A 192 14.08 0.26 2.32
N PHE A 193 13.46 1.14 1.52
CA PHE A 193 13.72 2.57 1.49
C PHE A 193 12.45 3.33 1.89
N LEU A 194 12.58 4.41 2.65
CA LEU A 194 11.49 5.36 2.86
C LEU A 194 11.13 6.01 1.52
N MET A 195 9.86 5.90 1.13
CA MET A 195 9.35 6.42 -0.13
C MET A 195 8.54 7.70 0.09
N PHE A 196 7.59 7.66 1.02
CA PHE A 196 6.84 8.83 1.48
C PHE A 196 6.89 8.89 2.99
N ASP A 197 7.31 10.05 3.47
CA ASP A 197 7.26 10.41 4.87
C ASP A 197 5.86 10.95 5.23
N GLU A 198 5.43 10.76 6.47
CA GLU A 198 4.11 11.19 6.93
C GLU A 198 3.86 12.70 6.72
N SER A 199 4.92 13.54 6.78
CA SER A 199 4.78 14.98 6.49
C SER A 199 4.34 15.26 5.06
N ARG A 200 4.74 14.42 4.12
CA ARG A 200 4.40 14.54 2.71
C ARG A 200 2.95 14.14 2.44
N LEU A 201 2.39 13.32 3.32
CA LEU A 201 0.99 12.90 3.31
C LEU A 201 0.08 13.83 4.14
N HIS A 202 0.65 14.84 4.80
CA HIS A 202 -0.03 15.73 5.74
C HIS A 202 -0.64 14.99 6.94
N LEU A 203 0.08 13.97 7.41
CA LEU A 203 -0.30 13.14 8.54
C LEU A 203 0.33 13.65 9.84
N THR A 204 -0.23 13.19 10.94
CA THR A 204 0.07 13.57 12.31
C THR A 204 1.01 12.52 12.92
N ALA A 205 2.17 12.98 13.42
CA ALA A 205 3.11 12.15 14.17
C ALA A 205 3.31 12.67 15.61
N GLY A 206 2.29 12.50 16.45
CA GLY A 206 2.38 12.74 17.91
C GLY A 206 2.42 14.20 18.36
N HIS A 207 2.70 15.15 17.47
CA HIS A 207 2.79 16.58 17.77
C HIS A 207 1.44 17.33 17.72
N GLY A 208 0.36 16.62 17.44
CA GLY A 208 -0.99 17.15 17.30
C GLY A 208 -1.41 17.28 15.84
N VAL A 209 -2.73 17.36 15.65
CA VAL A 209 -3.35 17.26 14.34
C VAL A 209 -2.84 18.32 13.36
N GLY A 210 -2.42 17.85 12.19
CA GLY A 210 -1.95 18.71 11.09
C GLY A 210 -0.63 19.41 11.36
N VAL A 211 0.21 18.81 12.20
CA VAL A 211 1.60 19.21 12.44
C VAL A 211 2.51 18.17 11.78
N PRO A 212 2.80 18.30 10.47
CA PRO A 212 3.68 17.38 9.77
C PRO A 212 5.11 17.49 10.28
N VAL A 213 5.81 16.37 10.35
CA VAL A 213 7.16 16.26 10.88
C VAL A 213 8.03 15.57 9.84
N GLY A 214 9.21 16.12 9.53
CA GLY A 214 10.05 15.54 8.48
C GLY A 214 10.82 14.28 8.93
N PRO A 215 11.40 13.54 7.97
CA PRO A 215 11.90 12.14 8.13
C PRO A 215 13.12 11.93 9.01
N ALA A 216 13.62 12.99 9.63
CA ALA A 216 14.83 12.98 10.45
C ALA A 216 14.60 13.66 11.81
N VAL A 217 13.33 13.88 12.18
CA VAL A 217 12.94 14.60 13.38
C VAL A 217 12.22 13.64 14.31
N MET A 218 12.72 13.51 15.55
CA MET A 218 12.11 12.63 16.55
C MET A 218 10.70 13.11 16.92
N CYS A 219 9.74 12.18 16.91
CA CYS A 219 8.37 12.37 17.38
C CYS A 219 8.19 11.88 18.83
N PRO A 220 7.14 12.32 19.52
CA PRO A 220 6.78 11.80 20.84
C PRO A 220 6.50 10.30 20.79
N PRO A 221 6.61 9.57 21.91
CA PRO A 221 6.32 8.14 21.93
C PRO A 221 4.90 7.84 21.42
N ILE A 222 4.80 6.80 20.58
CA ILE A 222 3.52 6.33 20.04
C ILE A 222 2.61 5.90 21.18
N LYS A 223 1.40 6.44 21.16
CA LYS A 223 0.29 6.14 22.07
C LYS A 223 -1.01 6.10 21.28
N SER A 224 -2.03 5.49 21.87
CA SER A 224 -3.41 5.50 21.36
C SER A 224 -3.82 6.91 20.89
N GLY A 225 -4.16 7.04 19.59
CA GLY A 225 -4.70 8.27 18.98
C GLY A 225 -3.69 9.41 18.84
N THR A 226 -2.40 9.11 18.77
CA THR A 226 -1.35 10.13 18.63
C THR A 226 -0.66 10.15 17.27
N HIS A 227 -0.66 9.04 16.55
CA HIS A 227 -0.03 8.92 15.23
C HIS A 227 -1.06 8.38 14.27
N ASP A 228 -1.11 8.91 13.05
CA ASP A 228 -1.88 8.28 11.99
C ASP A 228 -1.22 6.95 11.61
N ASN A 229 -2.04 6.01 11.15
CA ASN A 229 -1.59 4.76 10.53
C ASN A 229 -2.15 4.73 9.10
N VAL A 230 -1.36 4.25 8.15
CA VAL A 230 -1.78 4.16 6.75
C VAL A 230 -2.18 2.71 6.44
N ASP A 231 -3.46 2.51 6.10
CA ASP A 231 -4.07 1.17 5.96
C ASP A 231 -4.32 0.81 4.49
N ALA A 232 -4.20 1.78 3.60
CA ALA A 232 -4.18 1.50 2.18
C ALA A 232 -3.44 2.59 1.44
N VAL A 233 -2.82 2.24 0.33
CA VAL A 233 -2.15 3.19 -0.55
C VAL A 233 -2.42 2.84 -2.00
N THR A 234 -2.56 3.87 -2.83
CA THR A 234 -2.50 3.77 -4.28
C THR A 234 -1.61 4.88 -4.82
N TRP A 235 -0.81 4.53 -5.81
CA TRP A 235 -0.02 5.52 -6.54
C TRP A 235 -0.81 6.33 -7.53
N GLN A 236 -2.11 6.10 -7.72
CA GLN A 236 -2.98 6.82 -8.65
C GLN A 236 -4.07 7.59 -7.88
N THR A 237 -4.58 8.69 -8.42
CA THR A 237 -5.76 9.34 -7.82
C THR A 237 -6.99 8.62 -8.34
N PHE A 238 -7.98 8.41 -7.48
CA PHE A 238 -9.24 7.77 -7.91
C PHE A 238 -10.18 8.77 -8.58
N ASN A 239 -10.11 10.05 -8.17
CA ASN A 239 -10.82 11.17 -8.77
C ASN A 239 -9.95 11.89 -9.81
N ASP A 240 -10.53 12.19 -10.96
CA ASP A 240 -9.83 12.64 -12.17
C ASP A 240 -9.99 14.13 -12.50
N THR A 241 -10.50 14.96 -11.55
CA THR A 241 -10.61 16.44 -11.53
C THR A 241 -12.01 16.98 -11.19
N SER A 242 -13.01 16.12 -10.95
CA SER A 242 -14.41 16.54 -10.76
C SER A 242 -14.78 16.94 -9.33
N ASP A 243 -13.93 16.66 -8.33
CA ASP A 243 -14.20 16.93 -6.91
C ASP A 243 -15.56 16.36 -6.44
N ASP A 244 -16.05 15.31 -7.12
CA ASP A 244 -17.34 14.67 -6.88
C ASP A 244 -17.24 13.47 -5.96
N VAL A 245 -16.02 13.15 -5.50
CA VAL A 245 -15.77 12.16 -4.44
C VAL A 245 -16.15 10.74 -4.89
N ILE A 246 -16.20 10.52 -6.22
CA ILE A 246 -16.57 9.26 -6.88
C ILE A 246 -15.39 8.74 -7.69
N THR A 247 -15.03 7.47 -7.47
CA THR A 247 -13.99 6.81 -8.26
C THR A 247 -14.36 6.72 -9.74
N ARG A 248 -13.42 7.07 -10.63
CA ARG A 248 -13.57 6.92 -12.09
C ARG A 248 -12.93 5.66 -12.62
N ARG A 249 -12.54 4.78 -11.71
CA ARG A 249 -11.85 3.52 -11.97
C ARG A 249 -12.54 2.42 -11.16
N TRP A 250 -12.17 1.18 -11.49
CA TRP A 250 -12.53 0.08 -10.60
C TRP A 250 -11.73 0.24 -9.32
N LEU A 251 -12.44 0.21 -8.20
CA LEU A 251 -11.89 0.20 -6.86
C LEU A 251 -12.15 -1.20 -6.28
N TYR A 252 -11.11 -1.88 -5.86
CA TYR A 252 -11.19 -3.17 -5.17
C TYR A 252 -10.80 -2.97 -3.71
N PHE A 253 -11.47 -3.65 -2.79
CA PHE A 253 -11.23 -3.46 -1.37
C PHE A 253 -11.62 -4.67 -0.52
N SER A 254 -11.00 -4.81 0.65
CA SER A 254 -11.45 -5.64 1.77
C SER A 254 -12.02 -4.74 2.88
N VAL A 255 -12.66 -5.35 3.87
CA VAL A 255 -13.29 -4.64 5.00
C VAL A 255 -12.71 -5.14 6.31
N ALA A 256 -12.75 -4.32 7.36
CA ALA A 256 -12.31 -4.77 8.67
C ALA A 256 -13.24 -5.87 9.22
N PRO A 257 -12.77 -6.75 10.13
CA PRO A 257 -13.57 -7.90 10.55
C PRO A 257 -14.85 -7.56 11.32
N ASP A 258 -14.97 -6.37 11.92
CA ASP A 258 -16.19 -5.94 12.62
C ASP A 258 -17.34 -5.59 11.67
N GLU A 259 -17.04 -5.30 10.40
CA GLU A 259 -18.04 -5.06 9.34
C GLU A 259 -18.96 -6.26 9.13
N ARG A 260 -18.48 -7.48 9.39
CA ARG A 260 -19.33 -8.68 9.30
C ARG A 260 -20.56 -8.58 10.20
N SER A 261 -20.47 -7.87 11.34
CA SER A 261 -21.58 -7.71 12.29
C SER A 261 -22.61 -6.67 11.86
N THR A 262 -22.18 -5.67 11.09
CA THR A 262 -22.96 -4.48 10.73
C THR A 262 -23.52 -4.58 9.32
N SER A 263 -22.70 -5.05 8.38
CA SER A 263 -22.96 -5.03 6.94
C SER A 263 -23.13 -6.43 6.36
N GLY A 264 -22.53 -7.44 6.99
CA GLY A 264 -22.49 -8.83 6.54
C GLY A 264 -21.36 -9.12 5.54
N PHE A 265 -20.45 -8.16 5.34
CA PHE A 265 -19.27 -8.31 4.49
C PHE A 265 -18.20 -9.08 5.27
N GLY A 266 -17.63 -10.12 4.66
CA GLY A 266 -16.50 -10.84 5.24
C GLY A 266 -15.17 -10.10 5.04
N PRO A 267 -14.28 -10.10 6.05
CA PRO A 267 -12.97 -9.44 6.01
C PRO A 267 -11.96 -10.08 5.04
N CYS A 268 -12.11 -11.39 4.78
CA CYS A 268 -11.30 -12.14 3.83
C CYS A 268 -11.89 -12.20 2.40
N ASP A 269 -12.93 -11.41 2.12
CA ASP A 269 -13.50 -11.27 0.79
C ASP A 269 -12.98 -10.00 0.12
N ILE A 270 -12.89 -10.03 -1.22
CA ILE A 270 -12.61 -8.83 -2.02
C ILE A 270 -13.92 -8.35 -2.63
N TYR A 271 -14.18 -7.06 -2.48
CA TYR A 271 -15.30 -6.34 -3.07
C TYR A 271 -14.81 -5.38 -4.15
N ALA A 272 -15.70 -5.02 -5.07
CA ALA A 272 -15.42 -4.08 -6.15
C ALA A 272 -16.51 -3.01 -6.27
N ILE A 273 -16.10 -1.78 -6.58
CA ILE A 273 -16.97 -0.67 -6.97
C ILE A 273 -16.62 -0.29 -8.41
N ALA A 274 -17.65 -0.29 -9.28
CA ALA A 274 -17.49 0.04 -10.68
C ALA A 274 -17.19 1.55 -10.89
N PRO A 275 -16.49 1.92 -11.97
CA PRO A 275 -16.27 3.32 -12.34
C PRO A 275 -17.57 4.13 -12.38
N GLY A 276 -17.60 5.27 -11.67
CA GLY A 276 -18.76 6.16 -11.59
C GLY A 276 -19.93 5.59 -10.78
N ALA A 277 -19.80 4.38 -10.24
CA ALA A 277 -20.76 3.82 -9.31
C ALA A 277 -20.49 4.35 -7.91
N MET A 278 -21.58 4.42 -7.16
CA MET A 278 -21.51 4.79 -5.76
C MET A 278 -21.10 3.59 -4.89
N PRO A 279 -20.44 3.81 -3.73
CA PRO A 279 -19.89 2.74 -2.90
C PRO A 279 -20.90 1.68 -2.45
N TRP A 280 -22.16 2.06 -2.18
CA TRP A 280 -23.19 1.09 -1.77
C TRP A 280 -23.63 0.11 -2.87
N ASN A 281 -23.11 0.27 -4.10
CA ASN A 281 -23.24 -0.71 -5.16
C ASN A 281 -22.05 -1.68 -5.20
N ALA A 282 -21.26 -1.74 -4.13
CA ALA A 282 -20.18 -2.72 -3.98
C ALA A 282 -20.70 -4.14 -4.25
N MET A 283 -19.92 -4.88 -5.01
CA MET A 283 -20.19 -6.25 -5.38
C MET A 283 -19.06 -7.15 -4.92
N MET A 284 -19.38 -8.38 -4.52
CA MET A 284 -18.34 -9.37 -4.21
C MET A 284 -17.59 -9.71 -5.50
N TYR A 285 -16.30 -9.37 -5.52
CA TYR A 285 -15.38 -9.65 -6.61
C TYR A 285 -14.78 -11.05 -6.45
N ALA A 286 -14.23 -11.36 -5.27
CA ALA A 286 -13.64 -12.66 -4.98
C ALA A 286 -14.00 -13.09 -3.55
N PRO A 287 -14.63 -14.26 -3.33
CA PRO A 287 -14.85 -14.77 -1.99
C PRO A 287 -13.55 -15.34 -1.40
N ALA A 288 -13.41 -15.36 -0.08
CA ALA A 288 -12.27 -15.94 0.65
C ALA A 288 -11.89 -17.34 0.17
N ALA A 289 -12.89 -18.19 -0.10
CA ALA A 289 -12.70 -19.54 -0.61
C ALA A 289 -12.00 -19.59 -1.98
N SER A 290 -12.15 -18.57 -2.82
CA SER A 290 -11.43 -18.46 -4.10
C SER A 290 -9.96 -18.11 -3.91
N MET A 291 -9.60 -17.47 -2.80
CA MET A 291 -8.22 -17.17 -2.44
C MET A 291 -7.57 -18.33 -1.67
N GLY A 292 -8.37 -19.30 -1.22
CA GLY A 292 -7.92 -20.39 -0.35
C GLY A 292 -7.81 -19.97 1.13
N LEU A 293 -8.45 -18.85 1.49
CA LEU A 293 -8.52 -18.33 2.85
C LEU A 293 -9.64 -19.01 3.65
N LEU A 294 -9.51 -18.92 4.96
CA LEU A 294 -10.45 -19.46 5.93
C LEU A 294 -11.49 -18.40 6.27
N ASP A 295 -12.76 -18.77 6.09
CA ASP A 295 -13.91 -17.91 6.34
C ASP A 295 -14.94 -18.68 7.18
N GLU A 296 -14.65 -18.82 8.48
CA GLU A 296 -15.57 -19.44 9.44
C GLU A 296 -16.13 -18.39 10.40
N PRO A 297 -17.38 -17.93 10.17
CA PRO A 297 -18.04 -16.87 10.92
C PRO A 297 -17.76 -16.91 12.43
N TRP A 298 -17.18 -15.84 12.97
CA TRP A 298 -17.04 -15.57 14.42
C TRP A 298 -16.10 -16.50 15.21
N GLU A 299 -15.43 -17.43 14.56
CA GLU A 299 -14.51 -18.37 15.24
C GLU A 299 -13.11 -18.38 14.61
N PHE A 300 -13.01 -18.36 13.27
CA PHE A 300 -11.75 -18.52 12.53
C PHE A 300 -11.83 -17.92 11.10
N GLU A 301 -11.85 -16.59 10.99
CA GLU A 301 -11.80 -15.89 9.70
C GLU A 301 -10.43 -15.25 9.50
N ASP A 302 -9.87 -15.34 8.30
CA ASP A 302 -8.73 -14.54 7.88
C ASP A 302 -9.14 -13.07 7.67
N ASN A 303 -8.18 -12.15 7.77
CA ASN A 303 -8.36 -10.73 7.49
C ASN A 303 -7.33 -10.26 6.45
N ILE A 304 -7.78 -9.55 5.41
CA ILE A 304 -6.90 -9.02 4.35
C ILE A 304 -6.50 -7.59 4.71
N ASP A 305 -5.25 -7.44 5.18
CA ASP A 305 -4.63 -6.16 5.59
C ASP A 305 -4.15 -5.31 4.42
N ALA A 306 -3.77 -5.95 3.31
CA ALA A 306 -3.24 -5.23 2.16
C ALA A 306 -3.58 -5.95 0.87
N LEU A 307 -3.75 -5.20 -0.22
CA LEU A 307 -4.30 -5.75 -1.44
C LEU A 307 -3.79 -5.03 -2.70
N VAL A 308 -3.39 -5.80 -3.70
CA VAL A 308 -3.20 -5.34 -5.09
C VAL A 308 -3.89 -6.32 -6.03
N VAL A 309 -4.85 -5.83 -6.83
CA VAL A 309 -5.66 -6.65 -7.74
C VAL A 309 -5.30 -6.38 -9.20
N TRP A 310 -5.11 -7.46 -9.94
CA TRP A 310 -4.98 -7.47 -11.39
C TRP A 310 -6.19 -8.14 -12.02
N ASP A 311 -7.18 -7.32 -12.39
CA ASP A 311 -8.35 -7.77 -13.15
C ASP A 311 -8.07 -7.65 -14.66
N HIS A 312 -7.81 -8.80 -15.27
CA HIS A 312 -7.53 -8.95 -16.70
C HIS A 312 -8.75 -9.45 -17.46
N SER A 313 -9.92 -9.55 -16.83
CA SER A 313 -11.12 -10.11 -17.42
C SER A 313 -11.95 -9.02 -18.12
N PRO A 314 -11.86 -8.85 -19.46
CA PRO A 314 -12.62 -7.79 -20.15
C PRO A 314 -14.13 -8.05 -20.13
N ASP A 315 -14.53 -9.31 -20.01
CA ASP A 315 -15.93 -9.75 -20.10
C ASP A 315 -16.59 -9.94 -18.72
N GLU A 316 -15.81 -9.98 -17.63
CA GLU A 316 -16.29 -10.25 -16.27
C GLU A 316 -15.72 -9.28 -15.22
N PRO A 317 -15.72 -7.95 -15.46
CA PRO A 317 -15.01 -6.97 -14.61
C PRO A 317 -15.57 -6.84 -13.18
N ASN A 318 -16.66 -7.55 -12.87
CA ASN A 318 -17.31 -7.56 -11.58
C ASN A 318 -17.01 -8.79 -10.73
N ARG A 319 -16.17 -9.72 -11.20
CA ARG A 319 -15.78 -10.91 -10.43
C ARG A 319 -14.43 -11.44 -10.88
N ALA A 320 -13.70 -12.05 -9.95
CA ALA A 320 -12.45 -12.72 -10.25
C ALA A 320 -12.69 -13.94 -11.15
N VAL A 321 -11.90 -14.04 -12.22
CA VAL A 321 -11.81 -15.19 -13.11
C VAL A 321 -10.56 -16.01 -12.74
N PRO A 322 -10.74 -17.21 -12.16
CA PRO A 322 -9.62 -18.03 -11.71
C PRO A 322 -8.61 -18.35 -12.83
N GLY A 323 -7.32 -18.16 -12.55
CA GLY A 323 -6.22 -18.38 -13.50
C GLY A 323 -6.13 -17.33 -14.61
N MET A 324 -6.87 -16.23 -14.52
CA MET A 324 -6.77 -15.06 -15.39
C MET A 324 -6.51 -13.81 -14.56
N ASP A 325 -7.36 -13.59 -13.56
CA ASP A 325 -7.16 -12.55 -12.57
C ASP A 325 -6.28 -13.06 -11.44
N TYR A 326 -5.61 -12.14 -10.77
CA TYR A 326 -4.74 -12.48 -9.66
C TYR A 326 -4.57 -11.29 -8.72
N ALA A 327 -4.10 -11.57 -7.51
CA ALA A 327 -3.82 -10.56 -6.52
C ALA A 327 -2.53 -10.85 -5.75
N LEU A 328 -1.94 -9.78 -5.24
CA LEU A 328 -1.05 -9.82 -4.09
C LEU A 328 -1.83 -9.34 -2.88
N PHE A 329 -1.56 -9.93 -1.71
CA PHE A 329 -2.21 -9.53 -0.47
C PHE A 329 -1.36 -9.85 0.75
N SER A 330 -1.59 -9.20 1.88
CA SER A 330 -1.10 -9.62 3.20
C SER A 330 -2.28 -10.08 4.07
N LEU A 331 -1.97 -10.63 5.23
CA LEU A 331 -2.95 -11.00 6.24
C LEU A 331 -2.61 -10.33 7.56
N SER A 332 -3.60 -9.80 8.26
CA SER A 332 -3.40 -9.18 9.56
C SER A 332 -3.00 -10.20 10.61
N HIS A 333 -2.44 -9.73 11.74
CA HIS A 333 -2.18 -10.60 12.89
C HIS A 333 -3.45 -11.31 13.35
N GLY A 334 -3.30 -12.53 13.84
CA GLY A 334 -4.43 -13.34 14.29
C GLY A 334 -5.24 -14.03 13.20
N SER A 335 -4.96 -13.73 11.92
CA SER A 335 -5.51 -14.49 10.80
C SER A 335 -5.21 -15.99 10.97
N PRO A 336 -6.22 -16.88 11.00
CA PRO A 336 -6.04 -18.31 11.23
C PRO A 336 -5.08 -18.99 10.25
N SER A 337 -4.99 -18.53 9.00
CA SER A 337 -4.03 -19.03 8.02
C SER A 337 -2.59 -18.71 8.42
N VAL A 338 -2.32 -17.56 9.03
CA VAL A 338 -0.99 -17.19 9.55
C VAL A 338 -0.56 -18.20 10.60
N ALA A 339 -1.40 -18.43 11.61
CA ALA A 339 -1.13 -19.38 12.69
C ALA A 339 -1.05 -20.84 12.19
N ARG A 340 -1.98 -21.25 11.33
CA ARG A 340 -2.11 -22.63 10.84
C ARG A 340 -0.91 -23.09 10.02
N TYR A 341 -0.36 -22.20 9.20
CA TYR A 341 0.71 -22.53 8.26
C TYR A 341 2.09 -22.03 8.71
N GLY A 342 2.19 -21.37 9.87
CA GLY A 342 3.44 -20.83 10.39
C GLY A 342 3.99 -19.70 9.51
N LEU A 343 3.09 -18.85 9.01
CA LEU A 343 3.40 -17.68 8.19
C LEU A 343 3.55 -16.45 9.09
N SER A 344 3.75 -15.28 8.50
CA SER A 344 3.81 -13.99 9.19
C SER A 344 2.82 -12.98 8.60
N ALA A 345 2.33 -12.06 9.42
CA ALA A 345 1.59 -10.88 8.95
C ALA A 345 2.47 -9.92 8.11
N ALA A 346 3.80 -10.02 8.22
CA ALA A 346 4.73 -9.31 7.35
C ALA A 346 4.95 -9.96 5.98
N ASP A 347 4.36 -11.14 5.73
CA ASP A 347 4.50 -11.83 4.45
C ASP A 347 3.51 -11.28 3.42
N VAL A 348 3.95 -11.27 2.15
CA VAL A 348 3.08 -10.97 1.01
C VAL A 348 2.78 -12.27 0.27
N PHE A 349 1.50 -12.51 0.03
CA PHE A 349 0.97 -13.68 -0.63
C PHE A 349 0.50 -13.36 -2.05
N PHE A 350 0.45 -14.38 -2.88
CA PHE A 350 -0.11 -14.35 -4.23
C PHE A 350 -1.30 -15.29 -4.32
N THR A 351 -2.34 -14.92 -5.06
CA THR A 351 -3.42 -15.83 -5.48
C THR A 351 -3.81 -15.56 -6.93
N ASP A 352 -4.18 -16.60 -7.66
CA ASP A 352 -4.83 -16.52 -8.98
C ASP A 352 -6.32 -16.89 -8.89
N PHE A 353 -6.89 -16.77 -7.69
CA PHE A 353 -8.29 -17.06 -7.36
C PHE A 353 -8.74 -18.51 -7.64
N SER A 354 -7.79 -19.46 -7.74
CA SER A 354 -8.07 -20.89 -7.97
C SER A 354 -8.36 -21.71 -6.69
N GLY A 355 -8.61 -21.04 -5.57
CA GLY A 355 -8.80 -21.63 -4.24
C GLY A 355 -7.48 -21.88 -3.50
N SER A 356 -6.42 -21.15 -3.86
CA SER A 356 -5.11 -21.28 -3.24
C SER A 356 -4.34 -19.97 -3.23
N PHE A 357 -3.42 -19.90 -2.27
CA PHE A 357 -2.46 -18.81 -2.16
C PHE A 357 -1.06 -19.34 -1.90
N TRP A 358 -0.07 -18.55 -2.28
CA TRP A 358 1.34 -18.89 -2.17
C TRP A 358 2.11 -17.74 -1.53
N LEU A 359 3.21 -18.06 -0.85
CA LEU A 359 4.11 -17.04 -0.32
C LEU A 359 4.89 -16.42 -1.48
N TYR A 360 4.68 -15.13 -1.73
CA TYR A 360 5.29 -14.36 -2.81
C TYR A 360 6.55 -13.63 -2.35
N ALA A 361 6.48 -12.96 -1.20
CA ALA A 361 7.62 -12.30 -0.56
C ALA A 361 7.58 -12.55 0.95
N GLN A 362 8.75 -12.77 1.54
CA GLN A 362 8.89 -12.92 2.99
C GLN A 362 9.09 -11.57 3.65
N GLY A 363 8.51 -11.36 4.83
CA GLY A 363 8.66 -10.11 5.59
C GLY A 363 10.12 -9.70 5.80
N GLN A 364 11.04 -10.64 6.03
CA GLN A 364 12.46 -10.29 6.17
C GLN A 364 13.07 -9.68 4.90
N SER A 365 12.55 -10.02 3.72
CA SER A 365 12.99 -9.44 2.44
C SER A 365 12.42 -8.04 2.19
N LEU A 366 11.40 -7.66 2.96
CA LEU A 366 10.87 -6.29 3.04
C LEU A 366 11.59 -5.49 4.13
N GLY A 367 12.55 -6.07 4.86
CA GLY A 367 13.18 -5.43 6.01
C GLY A 367 12.31 -5.44 7.27
N LEU A 368 11.35 -6.37 7.37
CA LEU A 368 10.43 -6.50 8.50
C LEU A 368 10.80 -7.69 9.40
N PHE A 369 10.60 -7.51 10.70
CA PHE A 369 10.88 -8.52 11.72
C PHE A 369 9.84 -9.63 11.66
N VAL A 370 10.31 -10.89 11.61
CA VAL A 370 9.44 -12.07 11.60
C VAL A 370 9.91 -13.00 12.72
N ASP A 371 9.01 -13.33 13.66
CA ASP A 371 9.32 -14.21 14.80
C ASP A 371 8.49 -15.50 14.77
N GLY A 372 8.60 -16.25 13.66
CA GLY A 372 8.25 -17.68 13.62
C GLY A 372 6.86 -18.07 14.14
N GLY A 373 5.85 -17.21 13.98
CA GLY A 373 4.49 -17.42 14.45
C GLY A 373 4.12 -16.73 15.76
N ASN A 374 4.94 -15.83 16.30
CA ASN A 374 4.49 -14.87 17.30
C ASN A 374 3.68 -13.76 16.60
N GLU A 375 2.40 -13.69 16.92
CA GLU A 375 1.39 -12.80 16.31
C GLU A 375 1.57 -11.29 16.66
N PHE A 376 2.74 -10.88 17.16
CA PHE A 376 3.02 -9.48 17.55
C PHE A 376 4.34 -9.00 16.94
N THR A 377 4.55 -9.34 15.68
CA THR A 377 5.70 -8.91 14.87
C THR A 377 5.30 -7.78 13.95
N ASP A 378 6.20 -7.31 13.10
CA ASP A 378 5.83 -6.38 12.03
C ASP A 378 4.75 -6.99 11.12
N ASN A 379 4.01 -6.13 10.40
CA ASN A 379 3.06 -6.50 9.36
C ASN A 379 3.26 -5.66 8.09
N VAL A 380 2.49 -6.01 7.06
CA VAL A 380 2.27 -5.21 5.86
C VAL A 380 0.81 -4.74 5.90
N ASP A 381 0.63 -3.45 6.18
CA ASP A 381 -0.67 -2.82 6.46
C ASP A 381 -1.24 -2.07 5.25
N ALA A 382 -0.41 -1.84 4.23
CA ALA A 382 -0.85 -1.43 2.91
C ALA A 382 0.12 -1.99 1.88
N LEU A 383 -0.33 -2.16 0.65
CA LEU A 383 0.49 -2.71 -0.42
C LEU A 383 0.13 -2.06 -1.74
N GLU A 384 1.16 -1.72 -2.50
CA GLU A 384 1.05 -1.27 -3.87
C GLU A 384 2.34 -1.65 -4.61
N VAL A 385 2.37 -1.55 -5.94
CA VAL A 385 3.55 -1.93 -6.72
C VAL A 385 4.12 -0.77 -7.52
N LEU A 386 5.44 -0.74 -7.65
CA LEU A 386 6.14 0.28 -8.43
C LEU A 386 6.77 -0.35 -9.67
N ILE A 387 6.61 0.33 -10.81
CA ILE A 387 7.30 -0.03 -12.05
C ILE A 387 8.66 0.68 -12.04
N PRO A 388 9.80 -0.03 -12.17
CA PRO A 388 11.09 0.61 -12.31
C PRO A 388 11.09 1.57 -13.51
N GLY A 389 11.53 2.81 -13.32
CA GLY A 389 11.53 3.82 -14.37
C GLY A 389 10.33 4.77 -14.35
N ASP A 390 9.26 4.44 -13.60
CA ASP A 390 8.07 5.29 -13.43
C ASP A 390 8.33 6.25 -12.27
N ALA A 391 8.80 7.46 -12.60
CA ALA A 391 9.15 8.49 -11.63
C ALA A 391 7.95 9.33 -11.20
N ASN A 392 6.93 9.50 -12.03
CA ASN A 392 5.74 10.25 -11.66
C ASN A 392 4.66 9.38 -10.98
N LEU A 393 4.85 8.06 -10.98
CA LEU A 393 3.96 7.02 -10.47
C LEU A 393 2.57 7.01 -11.13
N ASP A 394 2.47 7.40 -12.39
CA ASP A 394 1.22 7.35 -13.15
C ASP A 394 0.93 5.94 -13.72
N GLY A 395 1.80 4.98 -13.42
CA GLY A 395 1.71 3.60 -13.83
C GLY A 395 2.21 3.35 -15.24
N VAL A 396 2.82 4.34 -15.90
CA VAL A 396 3.42 4.26 -17.23
C VAL A 396 4.88 4.70 -17.15
N VAL A 397 5.76 4.10 -17.96
CA VAL A 397 7.15 4.55 -18.08
C VAL A 397 7.35 5.24 -19.42
N ASP A 398 7.37 6.57 -19.44
CA ASP A 398 7.40 7.34 -20.68
C ASP A 398 8.33 8.59 -20.67
N LEU A 399 8.01 9.59 -21.50
CA LEU A 399 8.81 10.81 -21.62
C LEU A 399 8.66 11.76 -20.43
N ASP A 400 7.57 11.67 -19.67
CA ASP A 400 7.35 12.50 -18.48
C ASP A 400 8.26 12.04 -17.34
N ASP A 401 8.49 10.73 -17.19
CA ASP A 401 9.50 10.20 -16.27
C ASP A 401 10.92 10.60 -16.66
N PHE A 402 11.22 10.53 -17.96
CA PHE A 402 12.52 10.97 -18.45
C PHE A 402 12.72 12.47 -18.20
N ALA A 403 11.66 13.28 -18.28
CA ALA A 403 11.73 14.70 -17.96
C ALA A 403 12.05 14.95 -16.48
N LEU A 404 11.48 14.16 -15.56
CA LEU A 404 11.80 14.19 -14.12
C LEU A 404 13.24 13.76 -13.87
N LEU A 405 13.66 12.59 -14.33
CA LEU A 405 15.04 12.11 -14.18
C LEU A 405 16.05 13.13 -14.72
N LYS A 406 15.81 13.66 -15.91
CA LYS A 406 16.68 14.68 -16.52
C LYS A 406 16.74 15.98 -15.71
N HIS A 407 15.63 16.37 -15.10
CA HIS A 407 15.57 17.57 -14.26
C HIS A 407 16.46 17.44 -13.03
N TYR A 408 16.49 16.25 -12.42
CA TYR A 408 17.21 15.97 -11.18
C TYR A 408 18.58 15.30 -11.38
N PHE A 409 19.00 15.04 -12.61
CA PHE A 409 20.28 14.39 -12.92
C PHE A 409 21.48 15.01 -12.16
N GLY A 410 22.13 14.20 -11.33
CA GLY A 410 23.27 14.56 -10.47
C GLY A 410 22.91 15.38 -9.22
N THR A 411 21.62 15.55 -8.90
CA THR A 411 21.15 16.35 -7.76
C THR A 411 19.99 15.75 -6.98
N GLY A 412 19.19 14.87 -7.59
CA GLY A 412 18.16 14.10 -6.89
C GLY A 412 18.75 12.89 -6.17
N SER A 413 17.95 12.31 -5.28
CA SER A 413 18.33 11.18 -4.43
C SER A 413 17.11 10.37 -3.98
N GLY A 414 16.04 10.37 -4.78
CA GLY A 414 14.80 9.70 -4.43
C GLY A 414 14.02 9.27 -5.67
N TRP A 415 13.13 8.29 -5.50
CA TRP A 415 12.42 7.65 -6.60
C TRP A 415 11.73 8.63 -7.53
N LEU A 416 10.98 9.58 -6.96
CA LEU A 416 10.23 10.59 -7.72
C LEU A 416 11.12 11.62 -8.43
N GLN A 417 12.42 11.60 -8.13
CA GLN A 417 13.44 12.41 -8.80
C GLN A 417 14.17 11.59 -9.87
N GLY A 418 13.91 10.28 -9.97
CA GLY A 418 14.51 9.37 -10.93
C GLY A 418 15.64 8.51 -10.39
N ASP A 419 15.82 8.40 -9.06
CA ASP A 419 16.75 7.45 -8.42
C ASP A 419 16.02 6.10 -8.26
N PHE A 420 16.15 5.25 -9.27
CA PHE A 420 15.42 4.00 -9.42
C PHE A 420 16.17 2.80 -8.82
N ASP A 421 17.49 2.86 -8.64
CA ASP A 421 18.23 1.82 -7.93
C ASP A 421 18.39 2.08 -6.43
N GLY A 422 18.11 3.30 -5.97
CA GLY A 422 18.13 3.69 -4.56
C GLY A 422 19.54 3.88 -4.02
N ASP A 423 20.54 4.17 -4.85
CA ASP A 423 21.92 4.38 -4.39
C ASP A 423 22.18 5.80 -3.84
N GLY A 424 21.20 6.70 -3.97
CA GLY A 424 21.19 8.02 -3.39
C GLY A 424 21.63 9.13 -4.36
N ASP A 425 21.84 8.84 -5.63
CA ASP A 425 21.93 9.84 -6.69
C ASP A 425 21.08 9.51 -7.93
N VAL A 426 20.96 10.47 -8.85
CA VAL A 426 20.24 10.30 -10.12
C VAL A 426 21.25 10.37 -11.25
N ASP A 427 21.54 9.25 -11.90
CA ASP A 427 22.64 9.15 -12.85
C ASP A 427 22.35 8.31 -14.12
N LEU A 428 23.39 7.78 -14.78
CA LEU A 428 23.25 6.98 -15.99
C LEU A 428 22.72 5.56 -15.75
N ASP A 429 22.90 5.00 -14.56
CA ASP A 429 22.39 3.69 -14.19
C ASP A 429 20.87 3.74 -14.03
N ASP A 430 20.33 4.82 -13.45
CA ASP A 430 18.88 5.10 -13.44
C ASP A 430 18.30 5.28 -14.84
N PHE A 431 18.99 6.03 -15.68
CA PHE A 431 18.56 6.20 -17.06
C PHE A 431 18.53 4.86 -17.81
N ALA A 432 19.45 3.94 -17.50
CA ALA A 432 19.42 2.59 -18.05
C ALA A 432 18.21 1.79 -17.56
N ILE A 433 17.82 1.93 -16.29
CA ILE A 433 16.60 1.33 -15.73
C ILE A 433 15.36 1.85 -16.47
N LEU A 434 15.17 3.17 -16.55
CA LEU A 434 14.05 3.78 -17.26
C LEU A 434 13.98 3.30 -18.71
N LYS A 435 15.12 3.31 -19.42
CA LYS A 435 15.17 2.90 -20.82
C LYS A 435 14.78 1.44 -21.04
N ILE A 436 15.12 0.54 -20.13
CA ILE A 436 14.74 -0.89 -20.23
C ILE A 436 13.23 -1.05 -20.05
N HIS A 437 12.61 -0.15 -19.29
CA HIS A 437 11.19 -0.20 -18.91
C HIS A 437 10.31 0.74 -19.74
N PHE A 438 10.87 1.52 -20.66
CA PHE A 438 10.14 2.47 -21.49
C PHE A 438 8.98 1.82 -22.28
N GLY A 439 7.79 2.42 -22.19
CA GLY A 439 6.54 1.95 -22.78
C GLY A 439 5.88 0.78 -22.03
N LEU A 440 6.32 0.47 -20.81
CA LEU A 440 5.56 -0.38 -19.89
C LEU A 440 4.43 0.42 -19.26
N GLY A 441 3.36 -0.27 -18.86
CA GLY A 441 2.17 0.39 -18.32
C GLY A 441 1.24 1.02 -19.37
N GLU A 442 1.76 1.33 -20.57
CA GLU A 442 0.94 1.78 -21.71
C GLU A 442 -0.06 0.69 -22.15
N GLY A 443 -1.37 0.99 -22.09
CA GLY A 443 -2.48 0.11 -22.46
C GLY A 443 -3.42 0.69 -23.51
#